data_AF-J4UHT0-F1
#
_entry.id   AF-J4UHT0-F1
#
_cell.length_a   1.000
_cell.length_b   1.000
_cell.length_c   1.000
_cell.angle_alpha   90.00
_cell.angle_beta   90.00
_cell.angle_gamma   90.00
#
_symmetry.space_group_name_H-M   'P 1'
#
loop_
_entity.id
_entity.type
_entity.pdbx_description
1 polymer ?
#
loop_
_entity_poly.entity_id
_entity_poly.type
_entity_poly.pdbx_seq_one_letter_code
_entity_poly.pdbx_strand_id
1 'polypeptide(L)'
;MGHSDVPAALKKPKLDPGSGILSLKDGVFTTTQASYPLKLLSPHAVGVRLAYMIAYGGGLVAGDHIHLDVDVDGVLVLLTQGSTKVFRHQPGIRRPQSHLLHSIHHSPETVGKLEGDEARPLNTYTGGRYPADLRVDEPEAPTSRQRMLVKVAPGSTVFLLPDSISPFKDSRYIQSQRFVLSPGASCLVLDWVNSGRGRFEPAPVLKDKIHVKDYVHVPTEADEWWAMDYYASINEVVIGDKVVARERMVLQDQPGNSIKDRLLPYHVYATVLVYGPTMAKTRKLLDAIADNESQFQIPRPPGLIWSWSVLDEHGGIIRLAAVHVEDICDWLRSVLTQGGMADVVGEGLWPRCL
;
A
#
# COMPACT_ATOMS: atom_id res chain seq x y z
N MET A 1 40.27 42.32 -14.69
CA MET A 1 39.57 41.57 -15.77
C MET A 1 39.90 40.10 -15.58
N GLY A 2 39.01 39.17 -15.25
CA GLY A 2 37.67 39.20 -14.68
C GLY A 2 37.56 37.91 -13.88
N HIS A 3 37.14 37.97 -12.61
CA HIS A 3 36.81 36.78 -11.86
C HIS A 3 35.50 36.25 -12.44
N SER A 4 35.54 35.04 -13.01
CA SER A 4 34.35 34.33 -13.43
C SER A 4 33.61 33.85 -12.18
N ASP A 5 32.55 34.54 -11.80
CA ASP A 5 31.56 34.03 -10.87
C ASP A 5 30.89 32.81 -11.49
N VAL A 6 31.28 31.63 -11.04
CA VAL A 6 30.54 30.39 -11.29
C VAL A 6 29.23 30.51 -10.50
N PRO A 7 28.05 30.41 -11.12
CA PRO A 7 26.79 30.48 -10.39
C PRO A 7 26.77 29.38 -9.33
N ALA A 8 26.49 29.75 -8.08
CA ALA A 8 26.26 28.79 -7.00
C ALA A 8 25.18 27.81 -7.48
N ALA A 9 25.56 26.55 -7.69
CA ALA A 9 24.60 25.50 -8.02
C ALA A 9 23.49 25.55 -6.98
N LEU A 10 22.25 25.84 -7.43
CA LEU A 10 21.06 25.84 -6.59
C LEU A 10 21.05 24.54 -5.79
N LYS A 11 21.35 24.63 -4.48
CA LYS A 11 21.32 23.46 -3.59
C LYS A 11 19.92 22.89 -3.68
N LYS A 12 19.82 21.62 -4.10
CA LYS A 12 18.54 20.90 -4.06
C LYS A 12 17.96 21.02 -2.66
N PRO A 13 16.67 21.37 -2.52
CA PRO A 13 16.05 21.57 -1.22
C PRO A 13 16.21 20.30 -0.37
N LYS A 14 16.52 20.47 0.91
CA LYS A 14 16.67 19.35 1.84
C LYS A 14 15.27 18.80 2.15
N LEU A 15 15.04 17.53 1.86
CA LEU A 15 13.80 16.85 2.18
C LEU A 15 13.75 16.44 3.65
N ASP A 16 12.56 16.47 4.24
CA ASP A 16 12.32 15.92 5.57
C ASP A 16 12.64 14.41 5.58
N PRO A 17 13.09 13.85 6.72
CA PRO A 17 13.32 12.40 6.85
C PRO A 17 12.11 11.58 6.36
N GLY A 18 12.39 10.55 5.57
CA GLY A 18 11.39 9.66 4.96
C GLY A 18 10.64 10.23 3.76
N SER A 19 10.91 11.48 3.38
CA SER A 19 10.31 12.10 2.21
C SER A 19 11.08 11.78 0.93
N GLY A 20 10.36 11.62 -0.17
CA GLY A 20 10.91 11.42 -1.51
C GLY A 20 10.07 12.08 -2.59
N ILE A 21 10.74 12.45 -3.68
CA ILE A 21 10.14 13.02 -4.88
C ILE A 21 10.72 12.29 -6.09
N LEU A 22 9.84 11.78 -6.93
CA LEU A 22 10.18 11.13 -8.19
C LEU A 22 9.39 11.80 -9.33
N SER A 23 10.08 12.39 -10.30
CA SER A 23 9.42 13.03 -11.43
C SER A 23 9.95 12.45 -12.73
N LEU A 24 9.04 11.89 -13.52
CA LEU A 24 9.24 11.43 -14.89
C LEU A 24 8.59 12.44 -15.83
N LYS A 25 9.35 12.98 -16.77
CA LYS A 25 8.84 13.90 -17.80
C LYS A 25 9.31 13.44 -19.17
N ASP A 26 8.38 13.34 -20.13
CA ASP A 26 8.65 12.84 -21.48
C ASP A 26 9.44 11.52 -21.46
N GLY A 27 9.12 10.62 -20.51
CA GLY A 27 9.83 9.37 -20.33
C GLY A 27 11.27 9.49 -19.83
N VAL A 28 11.67 10.59 -19.20
CA VAL A 28 13.01 10.80 -18.60
C VAL A 28 12.89 11.27 -17.15
N PHE A 29 13.68 10.69 -16.23
CA PHE A 29 13.70 11.15 -14.85
C PHE A 29 14.32 12.54 -14.74
N THR A 30 13.53 13.52 -14.32
CA THR A 30 13.96 14.90 -14.06
C THR A 30 14.28 15.13 -12.59
N THR A 31 13.59 14.41 -11.71
CA THR A 31 13.83 14.44 -10.26
C THR A 31 13.85 13.03 -9.69
N THR A 32 14.88 12.74 -8.92
CA THR A 32 14.95 11.55 -8.06
C THR A 32 15.63 12.00 -6.78
N GLN A 33 14.84 12.25 -5.74
CA GLN A 33 15.32 12.70 -4.44
C GLN A 33 14.62 11.89 -3.35
N ALA A 34 15.38 11.48 -2.35
CA ALA A 34 14.84 10.78 -1.18
C ALA A 34 15.70 11.09 0.03
N SER A 35 15.07 11.08 1.21
CA SER A 35 15.71 11.22 2.50
C SER A 35 15.48 9.94 3.31
N TYR A 36 16.49 9.56 4.10
CA TYR A 36 16.40 8.40 4.99
C TYR A 36 15.12 8.47 5.85
N PRO A 37 14.37 7.35 6.03
CA PRO A 37 14.74 5.98 5.65
C PRO A 37 14.33 5.52 4.24
N LEU A 38 13.85 6.42 3.37
CA LEU A 38 13.56 6.10 1.97
C LEU A 38 14.80 6.22 1.08
N LYS A 39 14.93 5.29 0.14
CA LYS A 39 15.88 5.38 -0.98
C LYS A 39 15.18 5.03 -2.29
N LEU A 40 15.52 5.77 -3.34
CA LEU A 40 15.06 5.52 -4.70
C LEU A 40 16.25 5.09 -5.57
N LEU A 41 16.11 4.00 -6.30
CA LEU A 41 17.09 3.55 -7.30
C LEU A 41 16.43 3.45 -8.66
N SER A 42 17.04 4.05 -9.68
CA SER A 42 16.57 3.97 -11.06
C SER A 42 17.72 3.50 -11.95
N PRO A 43 17.78 2.21 -12.35
CA PRO A 43 18.71 1.80 -13.40
C PRO A 43 18.34 2.47 -14.73
N HIS A 44 19.34 2.71 -15.58
CA HIS A 44 19.06 3.20 -16.93
C HIS A 44 18.32 2.13 -17.73
N ALA A 45 17.14 2.50 -18.23
CA ALA A 45 16.34 1.74 -19.17
C ALA A 45 16.00 2.63 -20.39
N VAL A 46 15.76 2.04 -21.55
CA VAL A 46 15.28 2.77 -22.75
C VAL A 46 13.76 2.55 -22.84
N GLY A 47 12.98 3.61 -23.03
CA GLY A 47 11.52 3.53 -23.03
C GLY A 47 10.94 3.57 -21.62
N VAL A 48 10.34 2.46 -21.18
CA VAL A 48 9.73 2.32 -19.84
C VAL A 48 10.76 2.58 -18.74
N ARG A 49 10.39 3.42 -17.77
CA ARG A 49 11.27 3.69 -16.62
C ARG A 49 10.97 2.79 -15.46
N LEU A 50 12.03 2.34 -14.81
CA LEU A 50 11.98 1.54 -13.60
C LEU A 50 12.55 2.34 -12.43
N ALA A 51 11.82 2.39 -11.32
CA ALA A 51 12.39 2.82 -10.05
C ALA A 51 12.05 1.82 -8.94
N TYR A 52 13.04 1.56 -8.10
CA TYR A 52 12.91 0.75 -6.88
C TYR A 52 12.76 1.67 -5.68
N MET A 53 11.73 1.43 -4.87
CA MET A 53 11.53 2.00 -3.55
C MET A 53 12.17 1.08 -2.52
N ILE A 54 13.05 1.62 -1.68
CA ILE A 54 13.79 0.84 -0.70
C ILE A 54 13.65 1.51 0.67
N ALA A 55 13.17 0.75 1.66
CA ALA A 55 13.31 1.10 3.06
C ALA A 55 14.70 0.66 3.55
N TYR A 56 15.49 1.60 4.09
CA TYR A 56 16.80 1.29 4.65
C TYR A 56 16.69 0.24 5.76
N GLY A 57 17.53 -0.80 5.72
CA GLY A 57 17.50 -1.90 6.70
C GLY A 57 16.50 -3.02 6.36
N GLY A 58 15.87 -2.98 5.18
CA GLY A 58 14.99 -4.05 4.71
C GLY A 58 13.60 -4.05 5.33
N GLY A 59 13.20 -2.94 5.96
CA GLY A 59 11.88 -2.79 6.57
C GLY A 59 11.70 -1.46 7.28
N LEU A 60 10.52 -1.28 7.87
CA LEU A 60 10.10 -0.11 8.62
C LEU A 60 10.10 -0.43 10.12
N VAL A 61 10.73 0.43 10.91
CA VAL A 61 10.68 0.33 12.38
C VAL A 61 9.51 1.15 12.93
N ALA A 62 9.10 0.84 14.16
CA ALA A 62 7.92 1.43 14.76
C ALA A 62 8.02 2.97 14.82
N GLY A 63 7.07 3.65 14.18
CA GLY A 63 7.04 5.10 14.10
C GLY A 63 7.77 5.71 12.91
N ASP A 64 8.31 4.92 11.98
CA ASP A 64 8.79 5.42 10.69
C ASP A 64 7.65 6.06 9.89
N HIS A 65 7.98 7.15 9.18
CA HIS A 65 7.06 7.84 8.28
C HIS A 65 7.71 7.95 6.91
N ILE A 66 7.10 7.35 5.89
CA ILE A 66 7.50 7.48 4.49
C ILE A 66 6.47 8.34 3.78
N HIS A 67 6.93 9.34 3.02
CA HIS A 67 6.11 10.13 2.11
C HIS A 67 6.79 10.14 0.74
N LEU A 68 6.13 9.61 -0.28
CA LEU A 68 6.61 9.67 -1.66
C LEU A 68 5.62 10.42 -2.56
N ASP A 69 6.08 11.50 -3.19
CA ASP A 69 5.36 12.18 -4.28
C ASP A 69 5.95 11.75 -5.63
N VAL A 70 5.09 11.32 -6.55
CA VAL A 70 5.46 10.83 -7.87
C VAL A 70 4.67 11.58 -8.95
N ASP A 71 5.37 12.17 -9.91
CA ASP A 71 4.77 12.72 -11.13
C ASP A 71 5.20 11.87 -12.33
N VAL A 72 4.23 11.41 -13.12
CA VAL A 72 4.43 10.46 -14.22
C VAL A 72 3.95 11.04 -15.54
N ASP A 73 4.89 11.37 -16.41
CA ASP A 73 4.66 11.65 -17.83
C ASP A 73 5.51 10.69 -18.68
N GLY A 74 4.84 9.65 -19.19
CA GLY A 74 5.42 8.45 -19.81
C GLY A 74 4.92 7.15 -19.16
N VAL A 75 5.73 6.09 -19.24
CA VAL A 75 5.44 4.79 -18.60
C VAL A 75 6.43 4.53 -17.48
N LEU A 76 5.92 4.38 -16.26
CA LEU A 76 6.72 4.14 -15.05
C LEU A 76 6.33 2.82 -14.38
N VAL A 77 7.32 2.01 -14.07
CA VAL A 77 7.22 0.83 -13.21
C VAL A 77 7.91 1.13 -11.87
N LEU A 78 7.15 1.02 -10.80
CA LEU A 78 7.59 1.14 -9.41
C LEU A 78 7.57 -0.23 -8.74
N LEU A 79 8.74 -0.66 -8.27
CA LEU A 79 8.95 -1.92 -7.56
C LEU A 79 9.55 -1.67 -6.17
N THR A 80 9.58 -2.70 -5.33
CA THR A 80 10.47 -2.76 -4.15
C THR A 80 11.61 -3.74 -4.42
N GLN A 81 12.59 -3.81 -3.52
CA GLN A 81 13.77 -4.68 -3.66
C GLN A 81 13.64 -5.98 -2.84
N GLY A 82 12.40 -6.40 -2.55
CA GLY A 82 12.03 -7.45 -1.62
C GLY A 82 10.89 -7.01 -0.71
N SER A 83 10.30 -7.99 -0.01
CA SER A 83 9.20 -7.75 0.94
C SER A 83 9.56 -6.68 1.96
N THR A 84 8.67 -5.71 2.13
CA THR A 84 8.84 -4.66 3.13
C THR A 84 8.43 -5.19 4.49
N LYS A 85 9.41 -5.44 5.36
CA LYS A 85 9.18 -5.93 6.72
C LYS A 85 8.68 -4.80 7.60
N VAL A 86 7.67 -5.03 8.42
CA VAL A 86 7.22 -4.04 9.42
C VAL A 86 7.53 -4.59 10.80
N PHE A 87 8.50 -3.99 11.47
CA PHE A 87 9.00 -4.47 12.75
C PHE A 87 8.05 -4.12 13.89
N ARG A 88 8.12 -4.92 14.96
CA ARG A 88 7.31 -4.78 16.17
C ARG A 88 7.51 -3.44 16.86
N HIS A 89 6.47 -2.96 17.53
CA HIS A 89 6.65 -1.88 18.51
C HIS A 89 7.20 -2.44 19.83
N GLN A 90 8.08 -1.70 20.50
CA GLN A 90 8.51 -2.03 21.87
C GLN A 90 7.76 -1.12 22.85
N PRO A 91 6.95 -1.68 23.76
CA PRO A 91 6.37 -0.91 24.85
C PRO A 91 7.47 -0.22 25.67
N GLY A 92 7.38 1.10 25.82
CA GLY A 92 8.28 1.89 26.70
C GLY A 92 9.50 2.54 26.05
N ILE A 93 9.84 2.27 24.78
CA ILE A 93 10.88 3.05 24.07
C ILE A 93 10.29 4.40 23.64
N ARG A 94 10.66 5.47 24.35
CA ARG A 94 10.40 6.85 23.94
C ARG A 94 11.38 7.26 22.83
N ARG A 95 10.87 7.96 21.80
CA ARG A 95 11.66 8.50 20.69
C ARG A 95 12.88 9.30 21.17
N PRO A 96 14.02 9.27 20.46
CA PRO A 96 14.98 10.36 20.52
C PRO A 96 14.28 11.67 20.09
N GLN A 97 14.43 12.74 20.87
CA GLN A 97 13.73 14.03 20.67
C GLN A 97 14.03 14.74 19.33
N SER A 98 14.92 14.21 18.48
CA SER A 98 15.38 14.85 17.24
C SER A 98 14.31 15.00 16.15
N HIS A 99 13.16 14.33 16.26
CA HIS A 99 12.06 14.39 15.27
C HIS A 99 10.83 15.20 15.72
N LEU A 100 10.86 15.84 16.90
CA LEU A 100 9.73 16.63 17.42
C LEU A 100 9.74 18.11 17.02
N LEU A 101 10.73 18.57 16.23
CA LEU A 101 10.92 20.02 16.03
C LEU A 101 10.08 20.68 14.93
N HIS A 102 9.21 19.99 14.19
CA HIS A 102 8.45 20.61 13.08
C HIS A 102 6.93 20.37 13.08
N SER A 103 6.32 20.22 14.25
CA SER A 103 4.90 20.60 14.43
C SER A 103 4.84 21.97 15.10
N ILE A 104 5.23 23.02 14.39
CA ILE A 104 4.94 24.39 14.81
C ILE A 104 3.43 24.56 14.65
N HIS A 105 2.72 24.53 15.78
CA HIS A 105 1.43 25.17 15.91
C HIS A 105 1.61 26.64 15.52
N HIS A 106 1.01 27.06 14.41
CA HIS A 106 0.69 28.46 14.21
C HIS A 106 -0.33 28.85 15.29
N SER A 107 0.15 29.39 16.41
CA SER A 107 -0.64 30.27 17.27
C SER A 107 -0.73 31.64 16.59
N PRO A 108 -1.93 32.17 16.32
CA PRO A 108 -2.10 33.59 16.08
C PRO A 108 -2.31 34.30 17.44
N GLU A 109 -1.25 34.92 17.95
CA GLU A 109 -1.35 36.19 18.67
C GLU A 109 -1.73 37.25 17.61
N THR A 110 -2.63 38.24 17.74
CA THR A 110 -3.40 38.87 18.81
C THR A 110 -4.48 39.72 18.12
N VAL A 111 -5.78 39.68 18.47
CA VAL A 111 -6.72 40.81 18.21
C VAL A 111 -7.80 40.87 19.29
N GLY A 112 -8.11 42.09 19.72
CA GLY A 112 -8.88 42.45 20.89
C GLY A 112 -10.35 42.01 20.95
N LYS A 113 -10.85 42.02 22.18
CA LYS A 113 -12.27 42.02 22.57
C LYS A 113 -13.09 43.01 21.73
N LEU A 114 -14.19 42.54 21.14
CA LEU A 114 -15.43 43.31 20.97
C LEU A 114 -16.63 42.36 21.00
N GLU A 115 -17.68 42.80 21.70
CA GLU A 115 -18.98 42.17 21.94
C GLU A 115 -19.90 42.26 20.72
N GLY A 116 -20.91 41.39 20.61
CA GLY A 116 -22.12 41.64 19.79
C GLY A 116 -22.69 40.47 18.97
N ASP A 117 -23.72 39.84 19.54
CA ASP A 117 -24.93 39.22 18.97
C ASP A 117 -25.05 38.46 17.62
N GLU A 118 -25.78 37.33 17.77
CA GLU A 118 -26.71 36.59 16.88
C GLU A 118 -26.25 35.94 15.55
N ALA A 119 -26.18 34.59 15.53
CA ALA A 119 -27.17 33.69 14.89
C ALA A 119 -26.69 32.21 14.83
N ARG A 120 -27.59 31.28 15.24
CA ARG A 120 -27.50 29.79 15.30
C ARG A 120 -27.53 29.13 13.89
N PRO A 121 -27.23 27.81 13.65
CA PRO A 121 -27.71 26.67 14.46
C PRO A 121 -26.96 25.30 14.48
N LEU A 122 -27.55 24.38 15.27
CA LEU A 122 -27.59 22.91 15.21
C LEU A 122 -26.30 22.09 15.49
N ASN A 123 -26.17 21.57 16.72
CA ASN A 123 -26.61 20.21 17.10
C ASN A 123 -26.20 19.91 18.55
N THR A 124 -27.18 19.77 19.44
CA THR A 124 -26.98 19.37 20.84
C THR A 124 -27.05 17.85 20.94
N TYR A 125 -25.94 17.20 21.29
CA TYR A 125 -25.94 15.87 21.90
C TYR A 125 -25.46 16.03 23.35
N THR A 126 -26.40 15.88 24.29
CA THR A 126 -26.16 15.88 25.73
C THR A 126 -25.56 14.56 26.17
N GLY A 127 -24.45 14.64 26.90
CA GLY A 127 -23.64 13.51 27.33
C GLY A 127 -24.31 12.54 28.30
N GLY A 128 -24.01 11.26 28.11
CA GLY A 128 -23.97 10.27 29.18
C GLY A 128 -22.62 10.34 29.87
N ARG A 129 -22.64 10.45 31.21
CA ARG A 129 -21.46 10.49 32.07
C ARG A 129 -20.71 9.15 31.98
N TYR A 130 -19.43 9.19 31.59
CA TYR A 130 -18.51 8.09 31.92
C TYR A 130 -18.02 8.27 33.37
N PRO A 131 -17.90 7.18 34.15
CA PRO A 131 -17.28 7.22 35.48
C PRO A 131 -15.84 7.73 35.41
N ALA A 132 -15.47 8.52 36.41
CA ALA A 132 -14.16 9.13 36.56
C ALA A 132 -13.22 8.17 37.28
N ASP A 133 -12.70 7.16 36.58
CA ASP A 133 -11.64 6.30 37.08
C ASP A 133 -10.80 5.68 35.94
N LEU A 134 -9.62 6.28 35.76
CA LEU A 134 -8.38 5.61 35.34
C LEU A 134 -8.33 4.95 33.95
N ARG A 135 -8.02 5.75 32.92
CA ARG A 135 -6.79 5.57 32.13
C ARG A 135 -6.26 6.94 31.72
N VAL A 136 -5.07 7.29 32.17
CA VAL A 136 -4.21 8.23 31.43
C VAL A 136 -4.10 7.62 30.04
N ASP A 137 -4.49 8.34 28.99
CA ASP A 137 -4.38 7.89 27.61
C ASP A 137 -2.98 7.29 27.41
N GLU A 138 -2.90 5.96 27.31
CA GLU A 138 -1.66 5.34 26.86
C GLU A 138 -1.38 5.96 25.50
N PRO A 139 -0.19 6.55 25.29
CA PRO A 139 0.13 7.12 23.98
C PRO A 139 -0.08 6.03 22.93
N GLU A 140 -0.86 6.34 21.89
CA GLU A 140 -1.19 5.40 20.81
C GLU A 140 0.10 4.69 20.37
N ALA A 141 0.09 3.36 20.41
CA ALA A 141 1.28 2.56 20.14
C ALA A 141 1.94 2.98 18.81
N PRO A 142 3.28 3.13 18.77
CA PRO A 142 3.96 3.74 17.64
C PRO A 142 3.66 2.94 16.36
N THR A 143 3.16 3.65 15.35
CA THR A 143 2.65 3.08 14.11
C THR A 143 3.50 3.57 12.95
N SER A 144 4.03 2.64 12.14
CA SER A 144 4.75 2.98 10.92
C SER A 144 3.76 3.39 9.83
N ARG A 145 4.07 4.47 9.10
CA ARG A 145 3.16 5.07 8.12
C ARG A 145 3.83 5.22 6.77
N GLN A 146 3.11 4.88 5.71
CA GLN A 146 3.54 5.12 4.34
C GLN A 146 2.45 5.89 3.58
N ARG A 147 2.83 7.02 2.99
CA ARG A 147 1.98 7.83 2.13
C ARG A 147 2.59 7.92 0.74
N MET A 148 1.78 7.67 -0.27
CA MET A 148 2.16 7.84 -1.67
C MET A 148 1.13 8.68 -2.41
N LEU A 149 1.58 9.73 -3.08
CA LEU A 149 0.77 10.47 -4.04
C LEU A 149 1.39 10.30 -5.42
N VAL A 150 0.63 9.76 -6.36
CA VAL A 150 1.06 9.55 -7.74
C VAL A 150 0.16 10.36 -8.65
N LYS A 151 0.71 11.28 -9.43
CA LYS A 151 0.00 12.03 -10.47
C LYS A 151 0.43 11.52 -11.83
N VAL A 152 -0.53 11.15 -12.66
CA VAL A 152 -0.28 10.55 -13.97
C VAL A 152 -0.83 11.46 -15.05
N ALA A 153 0.05 11.91 -15.94
CA ALA A 153 -0.26 12.81 -17.05
C ALA A 153 -1.13 12.12 -18.12
N PRO A 154 -1.76 12.89 -19.04
CA PRO A 154 -2.56 12.31 -20.13
C PRO A 154 -1.76 11.28 -20.94
N GLY A 155 -2.38 10.16 -21.29
CA GLY A 155 -1.75 9.08 -22.07
C GLY A 155 -0.61 8.34 -21.35
N SER A 156 -0.31 8.70 -20.09
CA SER A 156 0.75 8.07 -19.30
C SER A 156 0.23 6.88 -18.50
N THR A 157 1.14 6.00 -18.09
CA THR A 157 0.80 4.79 -17.33
C THR A 157 1.75 4.59 -16.16
N VAL A 158 1.19 4.25 -14.99
CA VAL A 158 1.98 3.80 -13.83
C VAL A 158 1.66 2.35 -13.49
N PHE A 159 2.70 1.57 -13.29
CA PHE A 159 2.66 0.23 -12.70
C PHE A 159 3.27 0.33 -11.31
N LEU A 160 2.49 0.04 -10.28
CA LEU A 160 3.00 -0.13 -8.93
C LEU A 160 2.89 -1.61 -8.56
N LEU A 161 4.00 -2.32 -8.62
CA LEU A 161 4.08 -3.77 -8.43
C LEU A 161 5.14 -4.09 -7.35
N PRO A 162 4.96 -3.62 -6.11
CA PRO A 162 5.90 -3.90 -5.03
C PRO A 162 5.80 -5.37 -4.63
N ASP A 163 6.82 -5.85 -3.93
CA ASP A 163 6.74 -7.08 -3.15
C ASP A 163 5.78 -6.91 -1.97
N SER A 164 5.31 -8.03 -1.41
CA SER A 164 4.33 -8.01 -0.33
C SER A 164 4.87 -7.38 0.96
N ILE A 165 3.96 -6.76 1.72
CA ILE A 165 4.25 -6.31 3.09
C ILE A 165 4.30 -7.53 4.01
N SER A 166 5.35 -7.63 4.83
CA SER A 166 5.51 -8.66 5.86
C SER A 166 5.45 -8.05 7.26
N PRO A 167 4.25 -7.98 7.87
CA PRO A 167 4.10 -7.45 9.22
C PRO A 167 4.59 -8.48 10.25
N PHE A 168 5.45 -8.06 11.17
CA PHE A 168 5.93 -8.94 12.24
C PHE A 168 4.96 -8.92 13.43
N LYS A 169 5.13 -9.88 14.34
CA LYS A 169 4.36 -9.93 15.58
C LYS A 169 4.36 -8.57 16.30
N ASP A 170 3.22 -8.13 16.81
CA ASP A 170 3.02 -6.87 17.53
C ASP A 170 3.42 -5.63 16.70
N SER A 171 3.29 -5.68 15.36
CA SER A 171 3.55 -4.52 14.50
C SER A 171 2.27 -3.71 14.20
N ARG A 172 2.44 -2.43 13.88
CA ARG A 172 1.36 -1.52 13.48
C ARG A 172 1.75 -0.78 12.22
N TYR A 173 0.94 -0.89 11.16
CA TYR A 173 1.21 -0.29 9.86
C TYR A 173 -0.03 0.40 9.27
N ILE A 174 0.18 1.58 8.69
CA ILE A 174 -0.84 2.31 7.93
C ILE A 174 -0.25 2.76 6.60
N GLN A 175 -0.92 2.41 5.50
CA GLN A 175 -0.61 2.87 4.16
C GLN A 175 -1.76 3.68 3.57
N SER A 176 -1.42 4.75 2.86
CA SER A 176 -2.36 5.50 2.02
C SER A 176 -1.71 5.83 0.69
N GLN A 177 -2.33 5.39 -0.40
CA GLN A 177 -1.87 5.60 -1.76
C GLN A 177 -2.97 6.27 -2.56
N ARG A 178 -2.65 7.40 -3.18
CA ARG A 178 -3.58 8.15 -4.01
C ARG A 178 -3.01 8.32 -5.41
N PHE A 179 -3.76 7.85 -6.40
CA PHE A 179 -3.44 7.93 -7.82
C PHE A 179 -4.36 8.96 -8.47
N VAL A 180 -3.81 10.11 -8.83
CA VAL A 180 -4.51 11.18 -9.55
C VAL A 180 -4.23 10.99 -11.03
N LEU A 181 -5.23 10.51 -11.76
CA LEU A 181 -5.15 10.21 -13.18
C LEU A 181 -5.73 11.36 -14.00
N SER A 182 -4.95 11.87 -14.94
CA SER A 182 -5.47 12.74 -15.99
C SER A 182 -6.36 11.93 -16.96
N PRO A 183 -7.25 12.59 -17.73
CA PRO A 183 -8.00 11.89 -18.78
C PRO A 183 -7.07 11.09 -19.72
N GLY A 184 -7.40 9.82 -19.94
CA GLY A 184 -6.60 8.90 -20.76
C GLY A 184 -5.36 8.32 -20.08
N ALA A 185 -5.09 8.63 -18.81
CA ALA A 185 -4.04 7.98 -18.03
C ALA A 185 -4.49 6.60 -17.53
N SER A 186 -3.52 5.72 -17.24
CA SER A 186 -3.78 4.37 -16.72
C SER A 186 -2.96 4.05 -15.47
N CYS A 187 -3.46 3.14 -14.65
CA CYS A 187 -2.71 2.57 -13.55
C CYS A 187 -2.98 1.06 -13.37
N LEU A 188 -1.92 0.34 -13.00
CA LEU A 188 -1.99 -1.01 -12.45
C LEU A 188 -1.31 -0.97 -11.07
N VAL A 189 -2.07 -1.24 -10.00
CA VAL A 189 -1.58 -1.12 -8.63
C VAL A 189 -1.83 -2.41 -7.89
N LEU A 190 -0.75 -3.09 -7.48
CA LEU A 190 -0.78 -4.23 -6.57
C LEU A 190 -0.51 -3.75 -5.16
N ASP A 191 -1.42 -4.07 -4.26
CA ASP A 191 -1.28 -3.87 -2.81
C ASP A 191 -1.64 -5.16 -2.08
N TRP A 192 -0.68 -5.68 -1.32
CA TRP A 192 -0.74 -7.03 -0.78
C TRP A 192 0.10 -7.19 0.49
N VAL A 193 -0.39 -8.07 1.35
CA VAL A 193 0.17 -8.34 2.67
C VAL A 193 0.19 -9.85 2.90
N ASN A 194 1.33 -10.37 3.36
CA ASN A 194 1.43 -11.75 3.84
C ASN A 194 1.27 -11.81 5.36
N SER A 195 1.14 -13.02 5.90
CA SER A 195 0.85 -13.22 7.31
C SER A 195 2.05 -12.94 8.23
N GLY A 196 3.19 -12.49 7.72
CA GLY A 196 4.41 -12.27 8.50
C GLY A 196 5.49 -13.31 8.24
N ARG A 197 6.39 -13.51 9.22
CA ARG A 197 7.57 -14.39 9.08
C ARG A 197 7.40 -15.81 9.65
N GLY A 198 6.22 -16.12 10.19
CA GLY A 198 5.91 -17.46 10.67
C GLY A 198 5.82 -18.45 9.51
N ARG A 199 6.31 -19.67 9.72
CA ARG A 199 6.07 -20.77 8.79
C ARG A 199 4.69 -21.35 9.04
N PHE A 200 3.90 -21.49 8.00
CA PHE A 200 2.69 -22.29 8.03
C PHE A 200 2.94 -23.56 7.26
N GLU A 201 2.87 -24.67 7.98
CA GLU A 201 2.78 -25.98 7.37
C GLU A 201 1.29 -26.34 7.38
N PRO A 202 0.65 -26.55 6.23
CA PRO A 202 -0.69 -27.10 6.21
C PRO A 202 -0.65 -28.46 6.92
N ALA A 203 -1.63 -28.73 7.78
CA ALA A 203 -1.70 -29.98 8.51
C ALA A 203 -1.58 -31.19 7.56
N PRO A 204 -0.86 -32.26 7.94
CA PRO A 204 -0.73 -33.44 7.09
C PRO A 204 -2.11 -33.97 6.72
N VAL A 205 -2.33 -34.16 5.42
CA VAL A 205 -3.58 -34.67 4.83
C VAL A 205 -3.83 -36.09 5.35
N LEU A 206 -4.56 -36.22 6.45
CA LEU A 206 -5.20 -37.47 6.86
C LEU A 206 -6.52 -37.61 6.09
N LYS A 207 -6.78 -38.82 5.59
CA LYS A 207 -7.67 -39.15 4.47
C LYS A 207 -9.13 -38.64 4.56
N ASP A 208 -9.67 -38.44 3.37
CA ASP A 208 -11.07 -38.43 2.90
C ASP A 208 -12.08 -37.38 3.40
N LYS A 209 -11.87 -36.66 4.51
CA LYS A 209 -12.70 -35.48 4.85
C LYS A 209 -11.88 -34.46 5.64
N ILE A 210 -11.63 -33.28 5.07
CA ILE A 210 -10.98 -32.14 5.74
C ILE A 210 -12.04 -31.06 5.91
N HIS A 211 -12.44 -30.79 7.15
CA HIS A 211 -13.18 -29.62 7.56
C HIS A 211 -12.20 -28.48 7.83
N VAL A 212 -12.66 -27.23 7.83
CA VAL A 212 -11.83 -26.06 8.24
C VAL A 212 -11.23 -26.26 9.64
N LYS A 213 -11.86 -27.07 10.49
CA LYS A 213 -11.37 -27.46 11.83
C LYS A 213 -10.21 -28.47 11.81
N ASP A 214 -9.95 -29.12 10.68
CA ASP A 214 -8.88 -30.11 10.51
C ASP A 214 -7.56 -29.46 10.05
N TYR A 215 -7.55 -28.16 9.79
CA TYR A 215 -6.31 -27.37 9.75
C TYR A 215 -5.79 -27.26 11.19
N VAL A 216 -5.02 -28.26 11.61
CA VAL A 216 -4.34 -28.26 12.89
C VAL A 216 -3.29 -27.15 12.86
N HIS A 217 -3.56 -26.06 13.59
CA HIS A 217 -2.50 -25.16 14.02
C HIS A 217 -1.55 -25.99 14.88
N VAL A 218 -0.41 -26.40 14.33
CA VAL A 218 0.69 -26.96 15.13
C VAL A 218 1.39 -25.74 15.73
N PRO A 219 1.16 -25.41 17.01
CA PRO A 219 1.81 -24.26 17.62
C PRO A 219 3.24 -24.71 17.87
N THR A 220 4.13 -24.39 16.93
CA THR A 220 5.53 -24.24 17.31
C THR A 220 5.63 -22.88 17.99
N GLU A 221 6.50 -22.73 18.99
CA GLU A 221 6.69 -21.51 19.77
C GLU A 221 7.15 -20.27 18.93
N ALA A 222 7.05 -20.31 17.59
CA ALA A 222 7.42 -19.29 16.60
C ALA A 222 6.19 -18.66 15.91
N ASP A 223 5.18 -18.31 16.72
CA ASP A 223 3.80 -17.95 16.33
C ASP A 223 3.68 -16.54 15.69
N GLU A 224 4.25 -16.37 14.49
CA GLU A 224 4.25 -15.11 13.71
C GLU A 224 3.43 -15.19 12.42
N TRP A 225 2.21 -15.72 12.52
CA TRP A 225 1.23 -15.79 11.45
C TRP A 225 0.04 -14.88 11.77
N TRP A 226 -0.23 -13.86 10.95
CA TRP A 226 -1.22 -12.80 11.21
C TRP A 226 -1.15 -12.26 12.66
N ALA A 227 0.08 -12.13 13.18
CA ALA A 227 0.34 -11.79 14.58
C ALA A 227 0.57 -10.29 14.82
N MET A 228 0.28 -9.45 13.82
CA MET A 228 0.38 -8.00 13.96
C MET A 228 -0.84 -7.42 14.68
N ASP A 229 -0.68 -6.28 15.35
CA ASP A 229 -1.78 -5.65 16.08
C ASP A 229 -2.74 -4.92 15.14
N TYR A 230 -2.19 -4.30 14.10
CA TYR A 230 -2.96 -3.46 13.19
C TYR A 230 -2.27 -3.31 11.84
N TYR A 231 -3.02 -3.56 10.77
CA TYR A 231 -2.64 -3.22 9.41
C TYR A 231 -3.81 -2.52 8.74
N ALA A 232 -3.56 -1.38 8.11
CA ALA A 232 -4.52 -0.72 7.25
C ALA A 232 -3.87 -0.22 5.97
N SER A 233 -4.53 -0.45 4.84
CA SER A 233 -4.16 0.14 3.56
C SER A 233 -5.37 0.76 2.89
N ILE A 234 -5.16 1.90 2.23
CA ILE A 234 -6.18 2.60 1.45
C ILE A 234 -5.58 2.98 0.10
N ASN A 235 -6.23 2.53 -0.98
CA ASN A 235 -5.91 2.88 -2.35
C ASN A 235 -7.05 3.72 -2.94
N GLU A 236 -6.72 4.91 -3.43
CA GLU A 236 -7.68 5.81 -4.09
C GLU A 236 -7.27 6.14 -5.52
N VAL A 237 -8.21 6.05 -6.44
CA VAL A 237 -8.07 6.60 -7.80
C VAL A 237 -8.94 7.82 -7.93
N VAL A 238 -8.35 8.91 -8.41
CA VAL A 238 -8.99 10.21 -8.57
C VAL A 238 -8.85 10.66 -10.01
N ILE A 239 -9.94 11.11 -10.62
CA ILE A 239 -9.96 11.73 -11.94
C ILE A 239 -10.63 13.09 -11.81
N GLY A 240 -9.89 14.17 -12.14
CA GLY A 240 -10.31 15.53 -11.77
C GLY A 240 -10.48 15.63 -10.25
N ASP A 241 -11.70 15.98 -9.81
CA ASP A 241 -12.06 16.09 -8.39
C ASP A 241 -12.86 14.88 -7.87
N LYS A 242 -13.07 13.84 -8.70
CA LYS A 242 -13.89 12.68 -8.35
C LYS A 242 -13.02 11.49 -7.96
N VAL A 243 -13.28 10.92 -6.79
CA VAL A 243 -12.76 9.58 -6.42
C VAL A 243 -13.57 8.54 -7.20
N VAL A 244 -12.92 7.86 -8.15
CA VAL A 244 -13.55 6.82 -8.99
C VAL A 244 -13.39 5.41 -8.42
N ALA A 245 -12.37 5.21 -7.59
CA ALA A 245 -12.16 3.97 -6.86
C ALA A 245 -11.61 4.27 -5.46
N ARG A 246 -12.09 3.54 -4.45
CA ARG A 246 -11.49 3.50 -3.12
C ARG A 246 -11.53 2.08 -2.60
N GLU A 247 -10.37 1.46 -2.44
CA GLU A 247 -10.24 0.17 -1.75
C GLU A 247 -9.63 0.40 -0.37
N ARG A 248 -10.22 -0.22 0.65
CA ARG A 248 -9.73 -0.14 2.03
C ARG A 248 -9.63 -1.54 2.63
N MET A 249 -8.41 -1.92 2.99
CA MET A 249 -8.12 -3.15 3.71
C MET A 249 -7.79 -2.80 5.17
N VAL A 250 -8.46 -3.45 6.12
CA VAL A 250 -8.14 -3.34 7.55
C VAL A 250 -8.05 -4.73 8.14
N LEU A 251 -6.89 -5.04 8.71
CA LEU A 251 -6.63 -6.29 9.44
C LEU A 251 -6.32 -5.93 10.88
N GLN A 252 -7.27 -6.28 11.75
CA GLN A 252 -7.19 -6.16 13.20
C GLN A 252 -8.01 -7.31 13.78
N ASP A 253 -7.55 -7.87 14.90
CA ASP A 253 -8.34 -8.84 15.65
C ASP A 253 -9.61 -8.20 16.18
N GLN A 254 -10.72 -8.92 16.08
CA GLN A 254 -11.99 -8.55 16.68
C GLN A 254 -12.32 -9.53 17.81
N PRO A 255 -13.05 -9.10 18.86
CA PRO A 255 -13.47 -9.99 19.93
C PRO A 255 -14.19 -11.24 19.37
N GLY A 256 -13.63 -12.42 19.59
CA GLY A 256 -14.18 -13.70 19.12
C GLY A 256 -13.98 -13.99 17.62
N ASN A 257 -13.21 -13.17 16.90
CA ASN A 257 -12.95 -13.36 15.47
C ASN A 257 -11.57 -12.80 15.08
N SER A 258 -10.54 -13.63 15.21
CA SER A 258 -9.17 -13.22 14.91
C SER A 258 -8.93 -13.06 13.41
N ILE A 259 -7.89 -12.31 13.02
CA ILE A 259 -7.41 -12.25 11.63
C ILE A 259 -7.06 -13.66 11.16
N LYS A 260 -6.40 -14.45 12.01
CA LYS A 260 -6.04 -15.84 11.74
C LYS A 260 -7.27 -16.65 11.29
N ASP A 261 -8.33 -16.64 12.09
CA ASP A 261 -9.54 -17.42 11.81
C ASP A 261 -10.25 -16.98 10.54
N ARG A 262 -10.29 -15.67 10.26
CA ARG A 262 -10.94 -15.11 9.07
C ARG A 262 -10.21 -15.42 7.77
N LEU A 263 -8.88 -15.52 7.83
CA LEU A 263 -8.05 -15.68 6.63
C LEU A 263 -7.60 -17.11 6.40
N LEU A 264 -7.82 -18.05 7.33
CA LEU A 264 -7.51 -19.46 7.08
C LEU A 264 -8.16 -19.96 5.77
N PRO A 265 -7.42 -20.69 4.92
CA PRO A 265 -6.04 -21.17 5.08
C PRO A 265 -4.96 -20.23 4.47
N TYR A 266 -5.31 -19.01 4.08
CA TYR A 266 -4.50 -18.14 3.24
C TYR A 266 -3.39 -17.41 4.01
N HIS A 267 -2.19 -17.46 3.42
CA HIS A 267 -0.99 -16.76 3.87
C HIS A 267 -0.93 -15.32 3.38
N VAL A 268 -1.52 -15.04 2.21
CA VAL A 268 -1.42 -13.76 1.53
C VAL A 268 -2.79 -13.27 1.10
N TYR A 269 -2.99 -11.97 1.21
CA TYR A 269 -4.16 -11.28 0.69
C TYR A 269 -3.70 -10.09 -0.16
N ALA A 270 -4.28 -9.95 -1.36
CA ALA A 270 -3.91 -8.94 -2.33
C ALA A 270 -5.14 -8.25 -2.93
N THR A 271 -4.96 -6.98 -3.25
CA THR A 271 -5.87 -6.19 -4.07
C THR A 271 -5.10 -5.68 -5.27
N VAL A 272 -5.69 -5.80 -6.47
CA VAL A 272 -5.11 -5.25 -7.69
C VAL A 272 -6.11 -4.31 -8.33
N LEU A 273 -5.76 -3.04 -8.38
CA LEU A 273 -6.51 -2.04 -9.10
C LEU A 273 -6.03 -2.00 -10.55
N VAL A 274 -6.97 -2.20 -11.47
CA VAL A 274 -6.75 -2.21 -12.93
C VAL A 274 -7.61 -1.10 -13.53
N TYR A 275 -7.00 -0.01 -14.03
CA TYR A 275 -7.79 1.13 -14.51
C TYR A 275 -7.13 1.87 -15.69
N GLY A 276 -7.93 2.27 -16.68
CA GLY A 276 -7.54 3.15 -17.79
C GLY A 276 -7.34 2.45 -19.13
N PRO A 277 -7.15 3.20 -20.23
CA PRO A 277 -7.11 2.68 -21.60
C PRO A 277 -6.02 1.64 -21.85
N THR A 278 -4.84 1.78 -21.23
CA THR A 278 -3.75 0.79 -21.35
C THR A 278 -4.18 -0.58 -20.81
N MET A 279 -5.13 -0.60 -19.86
CA MET A 279 -5.63 -1.82 -19.21
C MET A 279 -6.82 -2.45 -19.95
N ALA A 280 -7.28 -1.91 -21.08
CA ALA A 280 -8.52 -2.34 -21.74
C ALA A 280 -8.53 -3.83 -22.13
N LYS A 281 -7.40 -4.37 -22.60
CA LYS A 281 -7.28 -5.79 -22.95
C LYS A 281 -7.32 -6.68 -21.71
N THR A 282 -6.54 -6.33 -20.68
CA THR A 282 -6.58 -7.00 -19.36
C THR A 282 -7.99 -6.98 -18.77
N ARG A 283 -8.68 -5.84 -18.87
CA ARG A 283 -10.06 -5.70 -18.41
C ARG A 283 -11.00 -6.69 -19.10
N LYS A 284 -11.03 -6.70 -20.44
CA LYS A 284 -11.88 -7.62 -21.21
C LYS A 284 -11.59 -9.08 -20.89
N LEU A 285 -10.32 -9.41 -20.66
CA LEU A 285 -9.92 -10.75 -20.24
C LEU A 285 -10.49 -11.08 -18.86
N LEU A 286 -10.38 -10.19 -17.87
CA LEU A 286 -10.93 -10.39 -16.54
C LEU A 286 -12.45 -10.55 -16.54
N ASP A 287 -13.17 -9.76 -17.36
CA ASP A 287 -14.61 -9.92 -17.56
C ASP A 287 -14.92 -11.33 -18.09
N ALA A 288 -14.21 -11.76 -19.14
CA ALA A 288 -14.41 -13.09 -19.72
C ALA A 288 -14.06 -14.25 -18.77
N ILE A 289 -13.02 -14.11 -17.92
CA ILE A 289 -12.69 -15.13 -16.91
C ILE A 289 -13.80 -15.16 -15.86
N ALA A 290 -14.22 -14.00 -15.35
CA ALA A 290 -15.25 -13.90 -14.31
C ALA A 290 -16.62 -14.43 -14.79
N ASP A 291 -17.01 -14.15 -16.03
CA ASP A 291 -18.29 -14.60 -16.61
C ASP A 291 -18.32 -16.12 -16.84
N ASN A 292 -17.16 -16.75 -17.04
CA ASN A 292 -17.07 -18.20 -17.24
C ASN A 292 -16.86 -18.98 -15.92
N GLU A 293 -16.69 -18.30 -14.79
CA GLU A 293 -16.59 -18.97 -13.50
C GLU A 293 -17.96 -19.29 -12.92
N SER A 294 -18.19 -20.58 -12.70
CA SER A 294 -19.37 -21.07 -11.99
C SER A 294 -19.05 -21.27 -10.51
N GLN A 295 -19.78 -20.57 -9.63
CA GLN A 295 -19.63 -20.73 -8.18
C GLN A 295 -20.34 -22.00 -7.71
N PHE A 296 -19.58 -23.05 -7.43
CA PHE A 296 -20.08 -24.28 -6.81
C PHE A 296 -19.63 -24.36 -5.36
N GLN A 297 -20.43 -25.04 -4.52
CA GLN A 297 -19.96 -25.46 -3.20
C GLN A 297 -18.81 -26.45 -3.39
N ILE A 298 -17.61 -26.01 -3.05
CA ILE A 298 -16.42 -26.85 -3.07
C ILE A 298 -16.17 -27.42 -1.67
N PRO A 299 -15.77 -28.70 -1.58
CA PRO A 299 -15.64 -29.39 -0.30
C PRO A 299 -14.47 -28.87 0.53
N ARG A 300 -13.54 -28.11 -0.07
CA ARG A 300 -12.35 -27.55 0.58
C ARG A 300 -12.01 -26.18 -0.04
N PRO A 301 -11.41 -25.26 0.73
CA PRO A 301 -10.87 -24.02 0.17
C PRO A 301 -9.79 -24.34 -0.88
N PRO A 302 -9.82 -23.70 -2.06
CA PRO A 302 -8.80 -23.89 -3.08
C PRO A 302 -7.52 -23.16 -2.64
N GLY A 303 -6.37 -23.53 -3.23
CA GLY A 303 -5.08 -22.91 -2.91
C GLY A 303 -5.05 -21.40 -3.17
N LEU A 304 -5.80 -20.93 -4.17
CA LEU A 304 -6.01 -19.53 -4.47
C LEU A 304 -7.50 -19.29 -4.70
N ILE A 305 -8.03 -18.23 -4.09
CA ILE A 305 -9.32 -17.64 -4.43
C ILE A 305 -9.10 -16.25 -4.98
N TRP A 306 -10.01 -15.83 -5.85
CA TRP A 306 -10.00 -14.51 -6.41
C TRP A 306 -11.42 -14.01 -6.67
N SER A 307 -11.55 -12.71 -6.92
CA SER A 307 -12.78 -12.10 -7.38
C SER A 307 -12.47 -10.88 -8.24
N TRP A 308 -13.38 -10.56 -9.15
CA TRP A 308 -13.32 -9.38 -10.00
C TRP A 308 -14.50 -8.46 -9.72
N SER A 309 -14.23 -7.22 -9.33
CA SER A 309 -15.23 -6.18 -9.10
C SER A 309 -15.08 -5.08 -10.14
N VAL A 310 -15.99 -5.06 -11.11
CA VAL A 310 -16.09 -3.98 -12.09
C VAL A 310 -16.47 -2.68 -11.39
N LEU A 311 -15.74 -1.60 -11.69
CA LEU A 311 -16.08 -0.24 -11.24
C LEU A 311 -16.93 0.48 -12.27
N ASP A 312 -16.42 0.56 -13.50
CA ASP A 312 -17.04 1.20 -14.67
C ASP A 312 -16.53 0.53 -15.95
N GLU A 313 -16.58 1.19 -17.11
CA GLU A 313 -16.04 0.65 -18.37
C GLU A 313 -14.51 0.72 -18.48
N HIS A 314 -13.83 1.46 -17.60
CA HIS A 314 -12.39 1.71 -17.66
C HIS A 314 -11.59 0.82 -16.71
N GLY A 315 -12.22 0.19 -15.73
CA GLY A 315 -11.48 -0.61 -14.77
C GLY A 315 -12.28 -1.30 -13.68
N GLY A 316 -11.54 -1.90 -12.76
CA GLY A 316 -12.06 -2.68 -11.65
C GLY A 316 -10.98 -3.07 -10.65
N ILE A 317 -11.39 -3.83 -9.64
CA ILE A 317 -10.54 -4.31 -8.56
C ILE A 317 -10.57 -5.83 -8.55
N ILE A 318 -9.38 -6.44 -8.60
CA ILE A 318 -9.19 -7.86 -8.29
C ILE A 318 -8.92 -7.98 -6.79
N ARG A 319 -9.53 -8.96 -6.12
CA ARG A 319 -9.12 -9.36 -4.76
C ARG A 319 -8.69 -10.81 -4.79
N LEU A 320 -7.54 -11.12 -4.22
CA LEU A 320 -6.93 -12.45 -4.21
C LEU A 320 -6.56 -12.86 -2.79
N ALA A 321 -6.71 -14.14 -2.48
CA ALA A 321 -6.10 -14.74 -1.30
C ALA A 321 -5.51 -16.11 -1.67
N ALA A 322 -4.34 -16.44 -1.16
CA ALA A 322 -3.68 -17.69 -1.48
C ALA A 322 -2.85 -18.29 -0.33
N VAL A 323 -2.62 -19.59 -0.40
CA VAL A 323 -1.84 -20.35 0.59
C VAL A 323 -0.35 -20.08 0.45
N HIS A 324 0.13 -19.77 -0.77
CA HIS A 324 1.48 -19.32 -1.05
C HIS A 324 1.48 -17.96 -1.77
N VAL A 325 2.55 -17.18 -1.59
CA VAL A 325 2.69 -15.87 -2.27
C VAL A 325 2.84 -16.09 -3.78
N GLU A 326 3.56 -17.15 -4.15
CA GLU A 326 3.87 -17.56 -5.50
C GLU A 326 2.60 -17.87 -6.31
N ASP A 327 1.55 -18.41 -5.67
CA ASP A 327 0.27 -18.68 -6.34
C ASP A 327 -0.34 -17.38 -6.90
N ILE A 328 -0.27 -16.28 -6.15
CA ILE A 328 -0.74 -14.96 -6.60
C ILE A 328 0.19 -14.42 -7.69
N CYS A 329 1.51 -14.55 -7.52
CA CYS A 329 2.48 -14.11 -8.54
C CYS A 329 2.22 -14.79 -9.89
N ASP A 330 2.09 -16.12 -9.89
CA ASP A 330 1.90 -16.91 -11.11
C ASP A 330 0.54 -16.62 -11.76
N TRP A 331 -0.52 -16.51 -10.95
CA TRP A 331 -1.85 -16.14 -11.45
C TRP A 331 -1.84 -14.74 -12.08
N LEU A 332 -1.30 -13.73 -11.37
CA LEU A 332 -1.21 -12.37 -11.87
C LEU A 332 -0.31 -12.28 -13.11
N ARG A 333 0.84 -12.95 -13.11
CA ARG A 333 1.75 -12.96 -14.27
C ARG A 333 1.03 -13.57 -15.48
N SER A 334 0.31 -14.66 -15.32
CA SER A 334 -0.47 -15.29 -16.39
C SER A 334 -1.53 -14.33 -16.95
N VAL A 335 -2.40 -13.79 -16.09
CA VAL A 335 -3.50 -12.92 -16.51
C VAL A 335 -3.00 -11.62 -17.15
N LEU A 336 -2.02 -10.96 -16.53
CA LEU A 336 -1.49 -9.68 -17.00
C LEU A 336 -0.66 -9.84 -18.29
N THR A 337 0.05 -10.96 -18.47
CA THR A 337 0.76 -11.27 -19.72
C THR A 337 -0.24 -11.46 -20.86
N GLN A 338 -1.28 -12.27 -20.66
CA GLN A 338 -2.36 -12.44 -21.64
C GLN A 338 -3.10 -11.11 -21.93
N GLY A 339 -3.25 -10.28 -20.89
CA GLY A 339 -3.74 -8.91 -20.96
C GLY A 339 -2.83 -7.92 -21.71
N GLY A 340 -1.63 -8.32 -22.13
CA GLY A 340 -0.70 -7.49 -22.90
C GLY A 340 0.22 -6.61 -22.06
N MET A 341 0.29 -6.79 -20.74
CA MET A 341 1.15 -5.96 -19.88
C MET A 341 2.64 -6.20 -20.13
N ALA A 342 3.02 -7.40 -20.55
CA ALA A 342 4.39 -7.70 -20.98
C ALA A 342 4.83 -6.84 -22.18
N ASP A 343 3.93 -6.58 -23.13
CA ASP A 343 4.21 -5.74 -24.31
C ASP A 343 4.38 -4.27 -23.92
N VAL A 344 3.56 -3.79 -22.96
CA VAL A 344 3.62 -2.41 -22.47
C VAL A 344 4.88 -2.15 -21.65
N VAL A 345 5.24 -3.08 -20.77
CA VAL A 345 6.41 -2.97 -19.87
C VAL A 345 7.72 -3.30 -20.61
N GLY A 346 7.64 -4.18 -21.61
CA GLY A 346 8.77 -4.71 -22.37
C GLY A 346 9.33 -6.01 -21.79
N GLU A 347 9.69 -6.95 -22.68
CA GLU A 347 10.15 -8.30 -22.33
C GLU A 347 11.37 -8.35 -21.40
N GLY A 348 12.25 -7.33 -21.45
CA GLY A 348 13.43 -7.27 -20.57
C GLY A 348 13.11 -6.85 -19.13
N LEU A 349 12.00 -6.14 -18.91
CA LEU A 349 11.61 -5.61 -17.60
C LEU A 349 10.49 -6.42 -16.96
N TRP A 350 9.58 -6.98 -17.76
CA TRP A 350 8.44 -7.76 -17.27
C TRP A 350 8.84 -8.91 -16.32
N PRO A 351 9.92 -9.69 -16.56
CA PRO A 351 10.34 -10.75 -15.63
C PRO A 351 10.81 -10.26 -14.26
N ARG A 352 11.07 -8.96 -14.10
CA ARG A 352 11.38 -8.33 -12.80
C ARG A 352 10.11 -7.88 -12.06
N CYS A 353 8.96 -7.90 -12.73
CA CYS A 353 7.68 -7.59 -12.17
C CYS A 353 7.00 -8.88 -11.72
N LEU A 354 6.38 -8.85 -10.53
CA LEU A 354 5.62 -9.95 -9.90
C LEU A 354 6.45 -11.18 -9.56
#